data_AF-A0A9D4LLE8-F1
#
_entry.id   AF-A0A9D4LLE8-F1
#
_cell.length_a   1.000
_cell.length_b   1.000
_cell.length_c   1.000
_cell.angle_alpha   90.00
_cell.angle_beta   90.00
_cell.angle_gamma   90.00
#
_symmetry.space_group_name_H-M   'P 1'
#
loop_
_entity.id
_entity.type
_entity.pdbx_description
1 polymer ?
#
loop_
_entity_poly.entity_id
_entity_poly.type
_entity_poly.pdbx_seq_one_letter_code
_entity_poly.pdbx_strand_id
1 'polypeptide(L)'
;MLIEMFFLQYETDIDGCVVELKSWRGIRIPVRHLTVFQKDNPRLIRSFLKKHVNLTLYSRDQLSSFRHSVGFQLFYEYGWEGWIGIIPSARRCKYKLDAEVLSGVGKTYFQQIRVKFQQKLIAARFKVERTLEKNDMNDVRYFTVLPDDKECIMSILQNAIDETMLPDEFERLQFCFRFGEKCTNGIKLDAFDLSEIIRVTVHSAIDIRSDVFDLMWSMTGLQKVDGSKGVLSTCLSFRDCGNFQSNLDGTLMDNSKDLRDICHNTSGELLFMQLYVDIPHRKPKSRFHPVSGCIAGGLVFHKDTYLAFTRDANSYISTLDSNFSFMNRSSCRLEVVQEVRQVKMMLHATDFINVDNVYSL
;
A
#
# COMPACT_ATOMS: atom_id res chain seq x y z
N MET A 1 -15.80 20.18 -38.45
CA MET A 1 -15.70 19.33 -37.25
C MET A 1 -14.84 20.11 -36.27
N LEU A 2 -15.49 20.87 -35.38
CA LEU A 2 -14.80 21.63 -34.34
C LEU A 2 -14.31 20.59 -33.32
N ILE A 3 -13.00 20.45 -33.17
CA ILE A 3 -12.42 19.76 -32.02
C ILE A 3 -12.71 20.69 -30.85
N GLU A 4 -13.70 20.36 -30.01
CA GLU A 4 -13.82 20.99 -28.70
C GLU A 4 -12.49 20.73 -27.98
N MET A 5 -11.75 21.80 -27.68
CA MET A 5 -10.54 21.70 -26.88
C MET A 5 -10.97 21.40 -25.45
N PHE A 6 -10.85 20.15 -25.04
CA PHE A 6 -11.03 19.75 -23.65
C PHE A 6 -9.94 20.39 -22.79
N PHE A 7 -10.33 21.00 -21.67
CA PHE A 7 -9.38 21.57 -20.73
C PHE A 7 -8.97 20.50 -19.71
N LEU A 8 -7.75 19.98 -19.83
CA LEU A 8 -7.20 19.04 -18.86
C LEU A 8 -6.20 19.75 -17.93
N GLN A 9 -6.42 19.60 -16.62
CA GLN A 9 -5.49 20.04 -15.58
C GLN A 9 -4.92 18.83 -14.84
N TYR A 10 -3.61 18.86 -14.63
CA TYR A 10 -2.86 17.78 -14.01
C TYR A 10 -2.17 18.26 -12.73
N GLU A 11 -2.31 17.49 -11.66
CA GLU A 11 -1.58 17.68 -10.42
C GLU A 11 -0.92 16.36 -10.04
N THR A 12 0.39 16.35 -9.80
CA THR A 12 1.14 15.13 -9.46
C THR A 12 1.62 15.14 -8.03
N ASP A 13 1.58 14.00 -7.36
CA ASP A 13 2.07 13.84 -6.00
C ASP A 13 2.62 12.43 -5.74
N ILE A 14 3.38 12.28 -4.65
CA ILE A 14 3.78 10.97 -4.13
C ILE A 14 2.89 10.64 -2.92
N ASP A 15 2.08 9.58 -3.05
CA ASP A 15 1.22 9.05 -2.00
C ASP A 15 1.99 8.23 -0.97
N GLY A 16 3.13 7.66 -1.38
CA GLY A 16 3.98 6.94 -0.46
C GLY A 16 5.22 6.30 -1.07
N CYS A 17 6.05 5.77 -0.19
CA CYS A 17 7.31 5.17 -0.54
C CYS A 17 7.58 3.97 0.38
N VAL A 18 8.09 2.89 -0.19
CA VAL A 18 8.58 1.71 0.54
C VAL A 18 10.05 1.52 0.21
N VAL A 19 10.88 1.42 1.24
CA VAL A 19 12.33 1.23 1.14
C VAL A 19 12.68 -0.09 1.81
N GLU A 20 13.16 -1.05 1.02
CA GLU A 20 13.69 -2.32 1.50
C GLU A 20 15.19 -2.19 1.80
N LEU A 21 15.62 -2.75 2.92
CA LEU A 21 16.96 -2.58 3.49
C LEU A 21 17.69 -3.92 3.65
N LYS A 22 18.99 -3.92 3.37
CA LYS A 22 19.93 -5.00 3.71
C LYS A 22 20.07 -5.11 5.21
N SER A 23 20.15 -3.96 5.89
CA SER A 23 20.35 -3.90 7.32
C SER A 23 19.68 -2.69 7.97
N TRP A 24 19.22 -2.88 9.21
CA TRP A 24 18.83 -1.81 10.14
C TRP A 24 19.97 -0.84 10.48
N ARG A 25 21.23 -1.18 10.18
CA ARG A 25 22.37 -0.26 10.27
C ARG A 25 22.25 0.92 9.30
N GLY A 26 21.52 0.74 8.19
CA GLY A 26 21.26 1.80 7.23
C GLY A 26 20.29 2.87 7.71
N ILE A 27 19.66 2.75 8.89
CA ILE A 27 18.73 3.76 9.41
C ILE A 27 19.51 4.95 9.96
N ARG A 28 19.36 6.14 9.36
CA ARG A 28 20.01 7.39 9.79
C ARG A 28 19.15 8.24 10.72
N ILE A 29 17.82 8.05 10.69
CA ILE A 29 16.93 8.79 11.61
C ILE A 29 17.16 8.36 13.06
N PRO A 30 16.99 9.29 14.02
CA PRO A 30 16.95 8.93 15.43
C PRO A 30 15.82 7.93 15.69
N VAL A 31 16.17 6.76 16.23
CA VAL A 31 15.20 5.77 16.72
C VAL A 31 15.17 5.88 18.23
N ARG A 32 14.10 6.43 18.80
CA ARG A 32 13.96 6.62 20.25
C ARG A 32 13.27 5.45 20.92
N HIS A 33 12.39 4.78 20.18
CA HIS A 33 11.63 3.63 20.68
C HIS A 33 11.71 2.46 19.71
N LEU A 34 12.21 1.34 20.23
CA LEU A 34 12.18 0.05 19.56
C LEU A 34 11.10 -0.82 20.20
N THR A 35 10.24 -1.36 19.34
CA THR A 35 9.20 -2.32 19.70
C THR A 35 9.67 -3.70 19.25
N VAL A 36 10.39 -4.40 20.12
CA VAL A 36 10.95 -5.71 19.81
C VAL A 36 9.91 -6.79 20.13
N PHE A 37 8.90 -6.88 19.25
CA PHE A 37 7.85 -7.90 19.29
C PHE A 37 6.95 -7.79 20.55
N GLN A 38 6.35 -6.62 20.75
CA GLN A 38 5.50 -6.32 21.92
C GLN A 38 4.25 -7.19 22.03
N LYS A 39 3.69 -7.62 20.90
CA LYS A 39 2.59 -8.59 20.85
C LYS A 39 3.16 -9.95 20.49
N ASP A 40 2.67 -11.01 21.14
CA ASP A 40 3.08 -12.38 20.81
C ASP A 40 2.56 -12.87 19.45
N ASN A 41 1.67 -12.10 18.80
CA ASN A 41 1.09 -12.41 17.51
C ASN A 41 1.54 -11.40 16.45
N PRO A 42 2.18 -11.87 15.36
CA PRO A 42 2.57 -11.01 14.25
C PRO A 42 1.34 -10.51 13.49
N ARG A 43 1.48 -9.35 12.85
CA ARG A 43 0.38 -8.72 12.08
C ARG A 43 0.47 -9.13 10.61
N LEU A 44 -0.68 -9.22 9.93
CA LEU A 44 -0.69 -9.40 8.49
C LEU A 44 -0.06 -8.18 7.80
N ILE A 45 0.87 -8.42 6.87
CA ILE A 45 1.61 -7.35 6.16
C ILE A 45 1.31 -7.28 4.67
N ARG A 46 0.40 -8.12 4.16
CA ARG A 46 0.01 -8.15 2.74
C ARG A 46 -0.44 -6.78 2.23
N SER A 47 -1.17 -6.01 3.04
CA SER A 47 -1.65 -4.68 2.64
C SER A 47 -0.51 -3.72 2.27
N PHE A 48 0.63 -3.83 2.96
CA PHE A 48 1.80 -2.98 2.72
C PHE A 48 2.65 -3.50 1.56
N LEU A 49 2.76 -4.83 1.43
CA LEU A 49 3.70 -5.46 0.50
C LEU A 49 3.12 -5.80 -0.88
N LYS A 50 1.80 -5.92 -1.03
CA LYS A 50 1.17 -6.38 -2.28
C LYS A 50 1.48 -5.51 -3.51
N LYS A 51 1.85 -4.24 -3.30
CA LYS A 51 2.25 -3.30 -4.36
C LYS A 51 3.77 -3.14 -4.48
N HIS A 52 4.53 -3.66 -3.51
CA HIS A 52 5.99 -3.52 -3.39
C HIS A 52 6.75 -4.77 -3.86
N VAL A 53 6.21 -5.96 -3.60
CA VAL A 53 6.78 -7.23 -4.04
C VAL A 53 6.34 -7.50 -5.48
N ASN A 54 7.26 -7.97 -6.33
CA ASN A 54 6.90 -8.42 -7.68
C ASN A 54 6.13 -9.75 -7.59
N LEU A 55 4.80 -9.65 -7.60
CA LEU A 55 3.89 -10.78 -7.45
C LEU A 55 3.92 -11.74 -8.65
N THR A 56 4.48 -11.33 -9.80
CA THR A 56 4.59 -12.17 -11.00
C THR A 56 5.62 -13.29 -10.84
N LEU A 57 6.50 -13.17 -9.85
CA LEU A 57 7.44 -14.22 -9.47
C LEU A 57 6.79 -15.36 -8.68
N TYR A 58 5.53 -15.20 -8.27
CA TYR A 58 4.81 -16.14 -7.43
C TYR A 58 3.82 -16.97 -8.26
N SER A 59 3.81 -18.28 -8.04
CA SER A 59 2.75 -19.17 -8.50
C SER A 59 1.44 -18.89 -7.77
N ARG A 60 0.32 -19.38 -8.33
CA ARG A 60 -1.02 -19.22 -7.73
C ARG A 60 -1.08 -19.71 -6.27
N ASP A 61 -0.43 -20.82 -5.96
CA ASP A 61 -0.39 -21.37 -4.60
C ASP A 61 0.44 -20.50 -3.67
N GLN A 62 1.60 -20.03 -4.13
CA GLN A 62 2.44 -19.12 -3.36
C GLN A 62 1.75 -17.78 -3.12
N LEU A 63 0.97 -17.27 -4.08
CA LEU A 63 0.15 -16.06 -3.90
C LEU A 63 -0.95 -16.25 -2.87
N SER A 64 -1.58 -17.44 -2.83
CA SER A 64 -2.51 -17.77 -1.76
C SER A 64 -1.82 -17.71 -0.40
N SER A 65 -0.61 -18.28 -0.28
CA SER A 65 0.22 -18.22 0.94
C SER A 65 0.61 -16.79 1.29
N PHE A 66 0.98 -15.98 0.29
CA PHE A 66 1.45 -14.60 0.48
C PHE A 66 0.41 -13.71 1.16
N ARG A 67 -0.90 -14.01 0.99
CA ARG A 67 -1.97 -13.30 1.69
C ARG A 67 -1.90 -13.42 3.21
N HIS A 68 -1.24 -14.47 3.70
CA HIS A 68 -1.05 -14.74 5.10
C HIS A 68 0.30 -14.25 5.63
N SER A 69 1.11 -13.58 4.81
CA SER A 69 2.40 -13.01 5.22
C SER A 69 2.25 -12.17 6.48
N VAL A 70 3.20 -12.33 7.41
CA VAL A 70 3.16 -11.69 8.72
C VAL A 70 4.42 -10.89 9.01
N GLY A 71 4.30 -9.88 9.87
CA GLY A 71 5.43 -9.07 10.28
C GLY A 71 5.16 -8.29 11.55
N PHE A 72 6.17 -7.53 11.95
CA PHE A 72 6.13 -6.68 13.13
C PHE A 72 6.76 -5.32 12.85
N GLN A 73 6.10 -4.30 13.40
CA GLN A 73 6.63 -2.95 13.46
C GLN A 73 7.70 -2.88 14.55
N LEU A 74 8.87 -2.38 14.17
CA LEU A 74 10.00 -2.15 15.08
C LEU A 74 10.01 -0.71 15.59
N PHE A 75 9.68 0.27 14.75
CA PHE A 75 9.66 1.68 15.16
C PHE A 75 8.73 2.50 14.27
N TYR A 76 8.38 3.71 14.75
CA TYR A 76 7.74 4.75 13.98
C TYR A 76 8.37 6.10 14.34
N GLU A 77 9.08 6.71 13.39
CA GLU A 77 9.85 7.92 13.63
C GLU A 77 9.82 8.80 12.37
N TYR A 78 9.57 10.11 12.55
CA TYR A 78 9.54 11.08 11.45
C TYR A 78 8.67 10.67 10.24
N GLY A 79 7.54 10.01 10.49
CA GLY A 79 6.62 9.53 9.45
C GLY A 79 7.01 8.18 8.82
N TRP A 80 8.19 7.63 9.14
CA TRP A 80 8.61 6.32 8.66
C TRP A 80 8.25 5.21 9.64
N GLU A 81 7.55 4.20 9.15
CA GLU A 81 7.31 2.95 9.88
C GLU A 81 8.35 1.91 9.47
N GLY A 82 9.18 1.45 10.40
CA GLY A 82 10.14 0.37 10.19
C GLY A 82 9.56 -0.99 10.57
N TRP A 83 9.59 -1.94 9.64
CA TRP A 83 8.99 -3.27 9.79
C TRP A 83 9.95 -4.40 9.38
N ILE A 84 9.85 -5.51 10.12
CA ILE A 84 10.41 -6.79 9.70
C ILE A 84 9.27 -7.75 9.36
N GLY A 85 9.31 -8.31 8.15
CA GLY A 85 8.29 -9.21 7.61
C GLY A 85 8.87 -10.58 7.27
N ILE A 86 8.00 -11.59 7.34
CA ILE A 86 8.23 -12.92 6.81
C ILE A 86 7.18 -13.18 5.73
N ILE A 87 7.68 -13.52 4.55
CA ILE A 87 6.88 -13.86 3.38
C ILE A 87 7.28 -15.25 2.84
N PRO A 88 6.41 -15.93 2.08
CA PRO A 88 6.83 -17.11 1.33
C PRO A 88 7.91 -16.74 0.29
N SER A 89 8.93 -17.57 0.16
CA SER A 89 9.96 -17.41 -0.88
C SER A 89 9.38 -17.74 -2.25
N ALA A 90 9.44 -16.78 -3.18
CA ALA A 90 9.02 -17.02 -4.57
C ALA A 90 9.81 -18.15 -5.23
N ARG A 91 11.09 -18.32 -4.87
CA ARG A 91 12.00 -19.29 -5.49
C ARG A 91 11.95 -20.67 -4.82
N ARG A 92 11.71 -20.72 -3.51
CA ARG A 92 11.90 -21.93 -2.70
C ARG A 92 10.60 -22.54 -2.17
N CYS A 93 9.54 -21.75 -1.98
CA CYS A 93 8.26 -22.26 -1.48
C CYS A 93 7.50 -23.00 -2.59
N LYS A 94 7.53 -24.33 -2.63
CA LYS A 94 6.93 -25.09 -3.76
C LYS A 94 5.45 -25.44 -3.61
N TYR A 95 4.84 -25.10 -2.48
CA TYR A 95 3.50 -25.55 -2.13
C TYR A 95 2.73 -24.45 -1.39
N LYS A 96 1.40 -24.61 -1.33
CA LYS A 96 0.53 -23.73 -0.56
C LYS A 96 0.81 -23.92 0.93
N LEU A 97 0.98 -22.80 1.64
CA LEU A 97 1.13 -22.75 3.09
C LEU A 97 -0.18 -22.26 3.71
N ASP A 98 -0.60 -22.94 4.76
CA ASP A 98 -1.74 -22.50 5.55
C ASP A 98 -1.36 -21.30 6.44
N ALA A 99 -2.37 -20.51 6.78
CA ALA A 99 -2.19 -19.30 7.59
C ALA A 99 -1.56 -19.61 8.96
N GLU A 100 -1.91 -20.76 9.56
CA GLU A 100 -1.38 -21.21 10.84
C GLU A 100 0.11 -21.52 10.78
N VAL A 101 0.58 -22.12 9.68
CA VAL A 101 2.00 -22.43 9.47
C VAL A 101 2.80 -21.13 9.37
N LEU A 102 2.35 -20.19 8.53
CA LEU A 102 3.06 -18.91 8.34
C LEU A 102 3.08 -18.09 9.64
N SER A 103 1.95 -18.02 10.34
CA SER A 103 1.88 -17.35 11.64
C SER A 103 2.74 -18.03 12.71
N GLY A 104 2.80 -19.37 12.73
CA GLY A 104 3.60 -20.16 13.66
C GLY A 104 5.11 -20.00 13.44
N VAL A 105 5.55 -20.02 12.18
CA VAL A 105 6.94 -19.72 11.78
C VAL A 105 7.29 -18.28 12.14
N GLY A 106 6.41 -17.33 11.81
CA GLY A 106 6.56 -15.92 12.19
C GLY A 106 6.79 -15.78 13.69
N LYS A 107 5.87 -16.29 14.51
CA LYS A 107 5.96 -16.21 15.97
C LYS A 107 7.27 -16.80 16.50
N THR A 108 7.64 -17.99 16.05
CA THR A 108 8.87 -18.67 16.48
C THR A 108 10.11 -17.85 16.12
N TYR A 109 10.20 -17.38 14.86
CA TYR A 109 11.32 -16.60 14.37
C TYR A 109 11.51 -15.30 15.18
N PHE A 110 10.43 -14.54 15.37
CA PHE A 110 10.46 -13.28 16.07
C PHE A 110 10.76 -13.44 17.57
N GLN A 111 10.26 -14.51 18.21
CA GLN A 111 10.63 -14.84 19.58
C GLN A 111 12.12 -15.16 19.72
N GLN A 112 12.70 -15.90 18.77
CA GLN A 112 14.14 -16.21 18.78
C GLN A 112 14.99 -14.94 18.62
N ILE A 113 14.61 -14.02 17.72
CA ILE A 113 15.29 -12.72 17.60
C ILE A 113 15.24 -11.98 18.94
N ARG A 114 14.07 -11.94 19.60
CA ARG A 114 13.92 -11.25 20.90
C ARG A 114 14.90 -11.77 21.94
N VAL A 115 14.98 -13.09 22.10
CA VAL A 115 15.88 -13.75 23.06
C VAL A 115 17.34 -13.45 22.72
N LYS A 116 17.73 -13.57 21.44
CA LYS A 116 19.10 -13.27 21.01
C LYS A 116 19.46 -11.80 21.20
N PHE A 117 18.52 -10.89 20.91
CA PHE A 117 18.69 -9.46 21.10
C PHE A 117 18.96 -9.14 22.57
N GLN A 118 18.13 -9.66 23.48
CA GLN A 118 18.31 -9.52 24.93
C GLN A 118 19.67 -10.04 25.41
N GLN A 119 20.07 -11.25 24.98
CA GLN A 119 21.37 -11.83 25.33
C GLN A 119 22.55 -10.95 24.87
N LYS A 120 22.48 -10.43 23.65
CA LYS A 120 23.52 -9.56 23.09
C LYS A 120 23.57 -8.18 23.75
N LEU A 121 22.42 -7.62 24.13
CA LEU A 121 22.39 -6.37 24.91
C LEU A 121 23.11 -6.53 26.25
N ILE A 122 22.88 -7.64 26.96
CA ILE A 122 23.55 -7.95 28.22
C ILE A 122 25.08 -8.07 28.00
N ALA A 123 25.50 -8.79 26.96
CA ALA A 123 26.91 -8.93 26.62
C ALA A 123 27.58 -7.59 26.22
N ALA A 124 26.80 -6.65 25.67
CA ALA A 124 27.27 -5.34 25.25
C ALA A 124 27.10 -4.25 26.33
N ARG A 125 26.84 -4.62 27.59
CA ARG A 125 26.44 -3.67 28.65
C ARG A 125 27.34 -2.44 28.78
N PHE A 126 28.65 -2.64 28.70
CA PHE A 126 29.63 -1.55 28.82
C PHE A 126 29.63 -0.55 27.65
N LYS A 127 28.98 -0.88 26.53
CA LYS A 127 28.93 -0.02 25.34
C LYS A 127 27.66 0.85 25.26
N VAL A 128 26.60 0.45 25.97
CA VAL A 128 25.26 1.06 25.88
C VAL A 128 24.62 1.21 27.27
N GLU A 129 25.46 1.38 28.29
CA GLU A 129 25.08 1.31 29.70
C GLU A 129 23.89 2.21 30.04
N ARG A 130 23.93 3.47 29.62
CA ARG A 130 22.89 4.46 29.88
C ARG A 130 21.54 4.07 29.25
N THR A 131 21.56 3.47 28.07
CA THR A 131 20.34 2.95 27.45
C THR A 131 19.80 1.77 28.26
N LEU A 132 20.64 0.84 28.70
CA LEU A 132 20.19 -0.32 29.48
C LEU A 132 19.63 0.05 30.85
N GLU A 133 20.19 1.07 31.52
CA GLU A 133 19.68 1.57 32.81
C GLU A 133 18.24 2.09 32.73
N LYS A 134 17.80 2.55 31.55
CA LYS A 134 16.43 3.05 31.34
C LYS A 134 15.41 1.98 30.98
N ASN A 135 15.84 0.73 30.78
CA ASN A 135 14.99 -0.33 30.27
C ASN A 135 14.95 -1.53 31.21
N ASP A 136 13.83 -2.25 31.19
CA ASP A 136 13.75 -3.55 31.83
C ASP A 136 14.44 -4.60 30.96
N MET A 137 15.61 -5.06 31.39
CA MET A 137 16.35 -6.08 30.67
C MET A 137 15.73 -7.46 30.74
N ASN A 138 14.71 -7.70 31.57
CA ASN A 138 13.91 -8.91 31.55
C ASN A 138 12.83 -8.87 30.45
N ASP A 139 12.44 -7.68 30.00
CA ASP A 139 11.41 -7.46 28.99
C ASP A 139 11.80 -6.40 27.96
N VAL A 140 12.48 -6.84 26.90
CA VAL A 140 12.94 -5.97 25.82
C VAL A 140 11.86 -5.63 24.78
N ARG A 141 10.58 -5.96 25.04
CA ARG A 141 9.48 -5.76 24.09
C ARG A 141 9.24 -4.30 23.71
N TYR A 142 9.47 -3.40 24.66
CA TYR A 142 9.46 -1.96 24.45
C TYR A 142 10.77 -1.41 25.01
N PHE A 143 11.60 -0.87 24.14
CA PHE A 143 12.98 -0.54 24.44
C PHE A 143 13.27 0.89 24.02
N THR A 144 13.51 1.75 24.99
CA THR A 144 13.94 3.13 24.76
C THR A 144 15.41 3.15 24.37
N VAL A 145 15.75 3.90 23.33
CA VAL A 145 17.11 4.00 22.80
C VAL A 145 17.60 5.43 22.93
N LEU A 146 18.76 5.62 23.54
CA LEU A 146 19.39 6.93 23.60
C LEU A 146 20.10 7.26 22.29
N PRO A 147 20.13 8.54 21.87
CA PRO A 147 20.73 8.94 20.58
C PRO A 147 22.17 8.43 20.39
N ASP A 148 23.00 8.57 21.41
CA ASP A 148 24.43 8.19 21.36
C ASP A 148 24.63 6.67 21.20
N ASP A 149 23.67 5.86 21.67
CA ASP A 149 23.73 4.41 21.64
C ASP A 149 23.04 3.80 20.40
N LYS A 150 22.32 4.61 19.60
CA LYS A 150 21.47 4.15 18.50
C LYS A 150 22.19 3.21 17.54
N GLU A 151 23.39 3.58 17.11
CA GLU A 151 24.15 2.75 16.14
C GLU A 151 24.52 1.40 16.72
N CYS A 152 24.93 1.36 17.99
CA CYS A 152 25.28 0.13 18.66
C CYS A 152 24.04 -0.76 18.84
N ILE A 153 22.92 -0.21 19.31
CA ILE A 153 21.67 -0.95 19.52
C ILE A 153 21.13 -1.52 18.20
N MET A 154 21.10 -0.72 17.12
CA MET A 154 20.63 -1.19 15.81
C MET A 154 21.54 -2.26 15.22
N SER A 155 22.86 -2.16 15.45
CA SER A 155 23.82 -3.21 15.07
C SER A 155 23.62 -4.50 15.87
N ILE A 156 23.31 -4.41 17.18
CA ILE A 156 22.99 -5.56 18.02
C ILE A 156 21.69 -6.24 17.55
N LEU A 157 20.66 -5.45 17.22
CA LEU A 157 19.40 -5.95 16.66
C LEU A 157 19.64 -6.67 15.34
N GLN A 158 20.41 -6.08 14.44
CA GLN A 158 20.76 -6.73 13.17
C GLN A 158 21.51 -8.05 13.39
N ASN A 159 22.48 -8.09 14.30
CA ASN A 159 23.21 -9.33 14.60
C ASN A 159 22.29 -10.43 15.14
N ALA A 160 21.31 -10.08 15.99
CA ALA A 160 20.31 -11.05 16.46
C ALA A 160 19.46 -11.59 15.29
N ILE A 161 19.08 -10.71 14.36
CA ILE A 161 18.33 -11.04 13.15
C ILE A 161 19.14 -11.96 12.21
N ASP A 162 20.42 -11.66 11.97
CA ASP A 162 21.28 -12.43 11.07
C ASP A 162 21.65 -13.81 11.63
N GLU A 163 21.75 -13.94 12.95
CA GLU A 163 22.00 -15.24 13.61
C GLU A 163 20.74 -16.08 13.84
N THR A 164 19.55 -15.55 13.54
CA THR A 164 18.30 -16.31 13.70
C THR A 164 17.99 -17.04 12.40
N MET A 165 17.90 -18.37 12.48
CA MET A 165 17.60 -19.21 11.32
C MET A 165 16.13 -19.05 10.90
N LEU A 166 15.93 -18.81 9.62
CA LEU A 166 14.62 -18.84 8.98
C LEU A 166 14.56 -20.07 8.07
N PRO A 167 13.46 -20.86 8.06
CA PRO A 167 13.35 -21.98 7.13
C PRO A 167 13.42 -21.50 5.66
N ASP A 168 13.99 -22.35 4.79
CA ASP A 168 14.33 -21.99 3.41
C ASP A 168 13.12 -21.61 2.55
N GLU A 169 11.93 -22.07 2.91
CA GLU A 169 10.68 -21.75 2.23
C GLU A 169 10.21 -20.31 2.45
N PHE A 170 10.87 -19.59 3.36
CA PHE A 170 10.51 -18.22 3.73
C PHE A 170 11.62 -17.24 3.42
N GLU A 171 11.22 -15.99 3.24
CA GLU A 171 12.11 -14.86 3.06
C GLU A 171 11.80 -13.79 4.10
N ARG A 172 12.87 -13.18 4.61
CA ARG A 172 12.80 -12.03 5.50
C ARG A 172 12.85 -10.75 4.68
N LEU A 173 11.93 -9.85 4.94
CA LEU A 173 11.99 -8.47 4.43
C LEU A 173 12.21 -7.51 5.59
N GLN A 174 13.18 -6.61 5.44
CA GLN A 174 13.38 -5.46 6.34
C GLN A 174 13.03 -4.24 5.52
N PHE A 175 11.98 -3.53 5.89
CA PHE A 175 11.48 -2.44 5.07
C PHE A 175 10.97 -1.29 5.93
N CYS A 176 11.11 -0.07 5.42
CA CYS A 176 10.50 1.12 5.96
C CYS A 176 9.49 1.65 4.96
N PHE A 177 8.35 2.16 5.43
CA PHE A 177 7.40 2.82 4.54
C PHE A 177 6.82 4.10 5.14
N ARG A 178 6.29 4.93 4.24
CA ARG A 178 5.58 6.16 4.54
C ARG A 178 4.44 6.28 3.53
N PHE A 179 3.19 6.41 4.01
CA PHE A 179 1.99 6.47 3.17
C PHE A 179 1.06 7.60 3.63
N GLY A 180 0.29 8.16 2.69
CA GLY A 180 -0.86 9.03 2.97
C GLY A 180 -0.55 10.52 3.10
N GLU A 181 0.60 10.98 2.62
CA GLU A 181 1.03 12.37 2.81
C GLU A 181 0.85 13.29 1.59
N LYS A 182 0.46 12.75 0.42
CA LYS A 182 0.31 13.49 -0.85
C LYS A 182 1.45 14.50 -1.08
N CYS A 183 2.68 13.99 -1.16
CA CYS A 183 3.90 14.79 -1.21
C CYS A 183 4.11 15.40 -2.60
N THR A 184 3.63 16.62 -2.83
CA THR A 184 3.83 17.36 -4.10
C THR A 184 5.29 17.77 -4.34
N ASN A 185 6.02 18.07 -3.27
CA ASN A 185 7.43 18.46 -3.36
C ASN A 185 8.39 17.26 -3.45
N GLY A 186 7.88 16.03 -3.47
CA GLY A 186 8.68 14.80 -3.47
C GLY A 186 9.05 14.28 -2.08
N ILE A 187 9.74 13.13 -2.05
CA ILE A 187 10.18 12.42 -0.84
C ILE A 187 11.71 12.37 -0.77
N LYS A 188 12.25 12.71 0.40
CA LYS A 188 13.68 12.56 0.73
C LYS A 188 13.97 11.19 1.32
N LEU A 189 15.09 10.60 0.91
CA LEU A 189 15.61 9.33 1.44
C LEU A 189 16.82 9.53 2.36
N ASP A 190 17.04 10.73 2.87
CA ASP A 190 18.12 11.08 3.82
C ASP A 190 18.00 10.34 5.17
N ALA A 191 16.81 9.80 5.45
CA ALA A 191 16.55 8.87 6.53
C ALA A 191 17.33 7.55 6.44
N PHE A 192 17.91 7.23 5.27
CA PHE A 192 18.55 5.96 4.99
C PHE A 192 19.95 6.14 4.39
N ASP A 193 20.81 5.18 4.68
CA ASP A 193 22.05 4.99 3.94
C ASP A 193 21.77 4.32 2.60
N LEU A 194 22.03 5.03 1.50
CA LEU A 194 21.66 4.56 0.16
C LEU A 194 22.35 3.25 -0.23
N SER A 195 23.55 2.96 0.29
CA SER A 195 24.25 1.68 0.06
C SER A 195 23.60 0.48 0.74
N GLU A 196 22.80 0.71 1.77
CA GLU A 196 22.07 -0.32 2.51
C GLU A 196 20.69 -0.60 1.91
N ILE A 197 20.26 0.16 0.90
CA ILE A 197 18.98 -0.05 0.23
C ILE A 197 19.10 -1.20 -0.77
N ILE A 198 18.14 -2.13 -0.72
CA ILE A 198 17.96 -3.21 -1.70
C ILE A 198 17.07 -2.71 -2.84
N ARG A 199 15.93 -2.13 -2.47
CA ARG A 199 14.87 -1.76 -3.39
C ARG A 199 14.08 -0.58 -2.84
N VAL A 200 13.64 0.30 -3.72
CA VAL A 200 12.67 1.35 -3.39
C VAL A 200 11.50 1.21 -4.34
N THR A 201 10.27 1.30 -3.82
CA THR A 201 9.08 1.46 -4.66
C THR A 201 8.33 2.71 -4.27
N VAL A 202 7.95 3.50 -5.26
CA VAL A 202 7.26 4.77 -5.06
C VAL A 202 5.84 4.66 -5.59
N HIS A 203 4.89 5.11 -4.78
CA HIS A 203 3.50 5.31 -5.15
C HIS A 203 3.35 6.74 -5.63
N SER A 204 3.41 6.93 -6.95
CA SER A 204 3.20 8.23 -7.57
C SER A 204 1.79 8.30 -8.11
N ALA A 205 1.21 9.48 -8.11
CA ALA A 205 -0.12 9.67 -8.63
C ALA A 205 -0.25 10.98 -9.42
N ILE A 206 -1.24 10.99 -10.31
CA ILE A 206 -1.68 12.16 -11.06
C ILE A 206 -3.19 12.30 -10.93
N ASP A 207 -3.62 13.46 -10.46
CA ASP A 207 -5.00 13.90 -10.52
C ASP A 207 -5.24 14.60 -11.86
N ILE A 208 -6.18 14.08 -12.62
CA ILE A 208 -6.64 14.54 -13.92
C ILE A 208 -8.01 15.19 -13.72
N ARG A 209 -8.09 16.50 -13.91
CA ARG A 209 -9.35 17.27 -13.92
C ARG A 209 -9.67 17.68 -15.34
N SER A 210 -10.95 17.58 -15.69
CA SER A 210 -11.47 17.96 -17.01
C SER A 210 -12.70 18.83 -16.83
N ASP A 211 -13.01 19.69 -17.80
CA ASP A 211 -14.33 20.32 -17.93
C ASP A 211 -15.40 19.37 -18.50
N VAL A 212 -14.97 18.24 -19.07
CA VAL A 212 -15.83 17.18 -19.64
C VAL A 212 -15.63 15.88 -18.87
N PHE A 213 -16.41 15.71 -17.80
CA PHE A 213 -16.27 14.62 -16.84
C PHE A 213 -16.76 13.27 -17.36
N ASP A 214 -17.84 13.24 -18.16
CA ASP A 214 -18.52 12.00 -18.60
C ASP A 214 -17.60 10.99 -19.30
N LEU A 215 -16.54 11.47 -19.96
CA LEU A 215 -15.55 10.65 -20.65
C LEU A 215 -14.59 9.92 -19.70
N MET A 216 -14.24 10.54 -18.55
CA MET A 216 -13.34 9.94 -17.56
C MET A 216 -13.96 8.74 -16.82
N TRP A 217 -15.28 8.58 -16.91
CA TRP A 217 -16.07 7.54 -16.24
C TRP A 217 -16.42 6.34 -17.11
N SER A 218 -16.02 6.35 -18.39
CA SER A 218 -16.41 5.30 -19.33
C SER A 218 -15.66 4.00 -19.02
N MET A 219 -16.35 3.04 -18.41
CA MET A 219 -15.88 1.66 -18.22
C MET A 219 -15.37 1.04 -19.53
N THR A 220 -16.03 1.35 -20.65
CA THR A 220 -15.62 0.88 -21.98
C THR A 220 -14.32 1.55 -22.45
N GLY A 221 -14.08 2.81 -22.08
CA GLY A 221 -12.80 3.48 -22.27
C GLY A 221 -11.68 2.81 -21.46
N LEU A 222 -11.93 2.55 -20.17
CA LEU A 222 -10.98 1.88 -19.29
C LEU A 222 -10.61 0.47 -19.76
N GLN A 223 -11.60 -0.32 -20.21
CA GLN A 223 -11.37 -1.65 -20.81
C GLN A 223 -10.48 -1.61 -22.05
N LYS A 224 -10.61 -0.57 -22.87
CA LYS A 224 -9.80 -0.43 -24.09
C LYS A 224 -8.36 -0.04 -23.79
N VAL A 225 -8.12 0.73 -22.73
CA VAL A 225 -6.79 1.23 -22.34
C VAL A 225 -5.98 0.17 -21.57
N ASP A 226 -6.66 -0.76 -20.89
CA ASP A 226 -6.06 -1.74 -19.97
C ASP A 226 -5.90 -3.17 -20.54
N GLY A 227 -6.56 -3.49 -21.65
CA GLY A 227 -6.51 -4.84 -22.23
C GLY A 227 -7.42 -5.86 -21.51
N SER A 228 -7.19 -7.16 -21.72
CA SER A 228 -8.14 -8.21 -21.30
C SER A 228 -7.92 -8.78 -19.89
N LYS A 229 -6.89 -8.33 -19.17
CA LYS A 229 -6.41 -8.96 -17.92
C LYS A 229 -6.67 -8.15 -16.65
N GLY A 230 -7.15 -6.92 -16.77
CA GLY A 230 -7.61 -6.16 -15.63
C GLY A 230 -8.86 -6.73 -14.98
N VAL A 231 -8.91 -6.68 -13.65
CA VAL A 231 -10.16 -6.93 -12.93
C VAL A 231 -10.87 -5.60 -12.76
N LEU A 232 -11.78 -5.33 -13.70
CA LEU A 232 -12.78 -4.29 -13.49
C LEU A 232 -13.81 -4.83 -12.50
N SER A 233 -13.87 -4.21 -11.33
CA SER A 233 -14.95 -4.48 -10.39
C SER A 233 -16.20 -3.83 -10.95
N THR A 234 -17.21 -4.63 -11.30
CA THR A 234 -18.46 -4.14 -11.87
C THR A 234 -19.12 -3.17 -10.88
N CYS A 235 -19.42 -1.96 -11.35
CA CYS A 235 -20.14 -0.97 -10.57
C CYS A 235 -21.59 -1.43 -10.37
N LEU A 236 -21.87 -2.18 -9.29
CA LEU A 236 -23.24 -2.59 -8.96
C LEU A 236 -24.01 -1.49 -8.23
N SER A 237 -23.33 -0.40 -7.85
CA SER A 237 -23.91 0.83 -7.30
C SER A 237 -22.96 2.03 -7.43
N PHE A 238 -23.44 3.26 -7.16
CA PHE A 238 -22.58 4.44 -6.93
C PHE A 238 -21.54 4.26 -5.81
N ARG A 239 -21.60 3.15 -5.04
CA ARG A 239 -20.58 2.79 -4.05
C ARG A 239 -19.30 2.23 -4.69
N ASP A 240 -19.36 1.90 -5.98
CA ASP A 240 -18.37 1.08 -6.69
C ASP A 240 -17.77 1.80 -7.91
N CYS A 241 -17.91 3.13 -7.98
CA CYS A 241 -17.45 3.93 -9.11
C CYS A 241 -15.95 3.73 -9.41
N GLY A 242 -15.64 3.23 -10.61
CA GLY A 242 -14.41 3.46 -11.36
C GLY A 242 -13.08 2.98 -10.79
N ASN A 243 -13.03 2.05 -9.83
CA ASN A 243 -11.76 1.57 -9.27
C ASN A 243 -11.22 0.36 -10.06
N PHE A 244 -10.24 0.64 -10.91
CA PHE A 244 -9.42 -0.35 -11.59
C PHE A 244 -8.15 -0.61 -10.78
N GLN A 245 -7.76 -1.87 -10.57
CA GLN A 245 -6.49 -2.25 -9.92
C GLN A 245 -5.83 -3.39 -10.68
N SER A 246 -4.57 -3.21 -11.08
CA SER A 246 -3.78 -4.25 -11.77
C SER A 246 -3.06 -5.19 -10.80
N ASN A 247 -2.65 -6.36 -11.31
CA ASN A 247 -1.61 -7.23 -10.73
C ASN A 247 -1.83 -7.68 -9.26
N LEU A 248 -3.08 -7.72 -8.77
CA LEU A 248 -3.38 -8.25 -7.42
C LEU A 248 -3.44 -9.78 -7.35
N ASP A 249 -3.42 -10.43 -8.51
CA ASP A 249 -3.48 -11.87 -8.72
C ASP A 249 -2.16 -12.45 -9.27
N GLY A 250 -1.10 -11.64 -9.34
CA GLY A 250 0.25 -12.02 -9.80
C GLY A 250 0.36 -12.29 -11.29
N THR A 251 -0.61 -11.86 -12.10
CA THR A 251 -0.51 -11.95 -13.55
C THR A 251 0.27 -10.76 -14.13
N LEU A 252 0.98 -10.98 -15.25
CA LEU A 252 1.66 -9.90 -15.96
C LEU A 252 0.64 -8.84 -16.41
N MET A 253 0.95 -7.57 -16.10
CA MET A 253 0.15 -6.43 -16.56
C MET A 253 0.13 -6.37 -18.09
N ASP A 254 -1.05 -6.11 -18.66
CA ASP A 254 -1.30 -6.03 -20.09
C ASP A 254 -1.63 -4.60 -20.53
N ASN A 255 -0.87 -3.64 -20.01
CA ASN A 255 -1.16 -2.21 -20.24
C ASN A 255 -0.98 -1.84 -21.72
N SER A 256 -1.81 -0.92 -22.22
CA SER A 256 -1.59 -0.33 -23.55
C SER A 256 -0.25 0.42 -23.63
N LYS A 257 0.21 0.67 -24.86
CA LYS A 257 1.41 1.47 -25.09
C LYS A 257 1.26 2.88 -24.53
N ASP A 258 0.12 3.54 -24.77
CA ASP A 258 -0.12 4.92 -24.35
C ASP A 258 -0.07 5.07 -22.83
N LEU A 259 -0.68 4.12 -22.11
CA LEU A 259 -0.65 4.09 -20.65
C LEU A 259 0.76 3.82 -20.11
N ARG A 260 1.53 2.95 -20.78
CA ARG A 260 2.95 2.79 -20.47
C ARG A 260 3.72 4.09 -20.69
N ASP A 261 3.48 4.81 -21.78
CA ASP A 261 4.19 6.04 -22.14
C ASP A 261 3.94 7.19 -21.13
N ILE A 262 2.77 7.22 -20.48
CA ILE A 262 2.49 8.10 -19.33
C ILE A 262 3.24 7.65 -18.08
N CYS A 263 3.32 6.34 -17.86
CA CYS A 263 4.11 5.75 -16.78
C CYS A 263 5.62 5.72 -17.12
N HIS A 264 6.03 6.24 -18.28
CA HIS A 264 7.39 6.13 -18.77
C HIS A 264 8.13 7.46 -18.65
N ASN A 265 8.82 7.60 -17.52
CA ASN A 265 10.08 8.32 -17.48
C ASN A 265 11.16 7.41 -16.85
N THR A 266 11.79 6.59 -17.69
CA THR A 266 13.17 6.10 -17.55
C THR A 266 13.71 5.35 -16.31
N SER A 267 12.97 5.03 -15.24
CA SER A 267 13.66 4.47 -14.05
C SER A 267 13.08 3.24 -13.34
N GLY A 268 12.14 2.44 -13.86
CA GLY A 268 11.56 1.34 -13.05
C GLY A 268 10.90 0.17 -13.76
N GLU A 269 10.66 -0.92 -13.02
CA GLU A 269 9.60 -1.89 -13.35
C GLU A 269 8.29 -1.37 -12.74
N LEU A 270 7.24 -1.26 -13.55
CA LEU A 270 5.90 -0.96 -13.05
C LEU A 270 5.37 -2.21 -12.34
N LEU A 271 4.97 -2.07 -11.08
CA LEU A 271 4.51 -3.19 -10.25
C LEU A 271 2.99 -3.20 -10.10
N PHE A 272 2.38 -2.02 -10.06
CA PHE A 272 0.95 -1.85 -9.83
C PHE A 272 0.46 -0.57 -10.47
N MET A 273 -0.80 -0.60 -10.90
CA MET A 273 -1.53 0.57 -11.37
C MET A 273 -2.94 0.53 -10.82
N GLN A 274 -3.45 1.71 -10.46
CA GLN A 274 -4.83 1.88 -10.08
C GLN A 274 -5.38 3.17 -10.67
N LEU A 275 -6.50 3.07 -11.35
CA LEU A 275 -7.26 4.23 -11.78
C LEU A 275 -8.55 4.27 -10.96
N TYR A 276 -8.87 5.42 -10.39
CA TYR A 276 -10.07 5.60 -9.60
C TYR A 276 -10.45 7.07 -9.58
N VAL A 277 -11.67 7.35 -9.13
CA VAL A 277 -12.09 8.74 -8.97
C VAL A 277 -12.29 9.05 -7.50
N ASP A 278 -11.76 10.19 -7.07
CA ASP A 278 -11.87 10.65 -5.70
C ASP A 278 -13.21 11.38 -5.51
N ILE A 279 -14.29 10.61 -5.29
CA ILE A 279 -15.59 11.19 -4.90
C ILE A 279 -15.89 10.85 -3.44
N PRO A 280 -16.18 11.87 -2.60
CA PRO A 280 -16.80 11.63 -1.30
C PRO A 280 -18.25 11.17 -1.51
N HIS A 281 -18.46 9.87 -1.70
CA HIS A 281 -19.80 9.31 -1.85
C HIS A 281 -20.56 9.32 -0.52
N ARG A 282 -21.75 9.95 -0.50
CA ARG A 282 -22.68 9.79 0.61
C ARG A 282 -23.39 8.45 0.48
N LYS A 283 -23.30 7.61 1.51
CA LYS A 283 -24.01 6.33 1.57
C LYS A 283 -25.51 6.59 1.79
N PRO A 284 -26.40 6.17 0.87
CA PRO A 284 -27.84 6.19 1.15
C PRO A 284 -28.12 5.25 2.32
N LYS A 285 -28.91 5.71 3.30
CA LYS A 285 -29.18 4.98 4.56
C LYS A 285 -30.10 3.74 4.41
N SER A 286 -30.48 3.36 3.18
CA SER A 286 -31.43 2.26 2.95
C SER A 286 -30.76 0.88 2.98
N ARG A 287 -31.42 -0.10 3.62
CA ARG A 287 -31.00 -1.52 3.69
C ARG A 287 -31.35 -2.31 2.42
N PHE A 288 -32.39 -1.89 1.69
CA PHE A 288 -32.83 -2.45 0.41
C PHE A 288 -32.90 -1.35 -0.66
N HIS A 289 -32.88 -1.68 -1.95
CA HIS A 289 -33.00 -0.65 -3.00
C HIS A 289 -34.43 -0.08 -2.99
N PRO A 290 -34.65 1.16 -2.51
CA PRO A 290 -36.00 1.62 -2.17
C PRO A 290 -36.88 1.85 -3.40
N VAL A 291 -36.27 2.22 -4.54
CA VAL A 291 -36.96 2.35 -5.83
C VAL A 291 -37.44 0.98 -6.33
N SER A 292 -36.66 -0.08 -6.14
CA SER A 292 -37.06 -1.45 -6.51
C SER A 292 -38.19 -1.96 -5.61
N GLY A 293 -38.19 -1.58 -4.33
CA GLY A 293 -39.30 -1.85 -3.41
C GLY A 293 -40.60 -1.15 -3.83
N CYS A 294 -40.54 0.11 -4.27
CA CYS A 294 -41.69 0.83 -4.83
C CYS A 294 -42.23 0.16 -6.10
N ILE A 295 -41.34 -0.24 -7.02
CA ILE A 295 -41.71 -0.85 -8.31
C ILE A 295 -42.27 -2.26 -8.10
N ALA A 296 -41.57 -3.11 -7.35
CA ALA A 296 -41.99 -4.50 -7.10
C ALA A 296 -43.23 -4.59 -6.21
N GLY A 297 -43.41 -3.61 -5.32
CA GLY A 297 -44.55 -3.53 -4.40
C GLY A 297 -45.84 -2.99 -5.00
N GLY A 298 -45.75 -2.12 -6.02
CA GLY A 298 -46.91 -1.46 -6.62
C GLY A 298 -47.88 -0.87 -5.58
N LEU A 299 -49.19 -0.97 -5.86
CA LEU A 299 -50.30 -0.59 -4.96
C LEU A 299 -50.64 -1.66 -3.89
N VAL A 300 -49.87 -2.75 -3.81
CA VAL A 300 -50.25 -3.94 -3.01
C VAL A 300 -49.81 -3.81 -1.55
N PHE A 301 -48.89 -2.89 -1.25
CA PHE A 301 -48.49 -2.61 0.11
C PHE A 301 -49.54 -1.80 0.88
N HIS A 302 -49.62 -2.05 2.18
CA HIS A 302 -50.33 -1.18 3.11
C HIS A 302 -49.83 0.27 2.96
N LYS A 303 -50.74 1.24 3.06
CA LYS A 303 -50.48 2.67 2.82
C LYS A 303 -49.21 3.17 3.51
N ASP A 304 -49.01 2.81 4.78
CA ASP A 304 -47.85 3.27 5.56
C ASP A 304 -46.53 2.68 5.03
N THR A 305 -46.55 1.43 4.57
CA THR A 305 -45.39 0.77 3.96
C THR A 305 -45.05 1.41 2.61
N TYR A 306 -46.06 1.72 1.80
CA TYR A 306 -45.88 2.44 0.55
C TYR A 306 -45.30 3.85 0.78
N LEU A 307 -45.81 4.59 1.76
CA LEU A 307 -45.30 5.93 2.12
C LEU A 307 -43.86 5.87 2.64
N ALA A 308 -43.52 4.86 3.44
CA ALA A 308 -42.15 4.65 3.91
C ALA A 308 -41.19 4.36 2.75
N PHE A 309 -41.54 3.44 1.83
CA PHE A 309 -40.75 3.16 0.64
C PHE A 309 -40.60 4.40 -0.26
N THR A 310 -41.66 5.17 -0.44
CA THR A 310 -41.63 6.40 -1.25
C THR A 310 -40.70 7.46 -0.63
N ARG A 311 -40.78 7.68 0.68
CA ARG A 311 -39.87 8.59 1.40
C ARG A 311 -38.42 8.15 1.25
N ASP A 312 -38.16 6.85 1.43
CA ASP A 312 -36.81 6.29 1.35
C ASP A 312 -36.28 6.33 -0.10
N ALA A 313 -37.16 6.18 -1.10
CA ALA A 313 -36.84 6.34 -2.51
C ALA A 313 -36.46 7.79 -2.85
N ASN A 314 -37.22 8.78 -2.36
CA ASN A 314 -36.89 10.19 -2.55
C ASN A 314 -35.56 10.56 -1.87
N SER A 315 -35.31 10.05 -0.66
CA SER A 315 -34.04 10.22 0.05
C SER A 315 -32.87 9.59 -0.73
N TYR A 316 -33.10 8.41 -1.30
CA TYR A 316 -32.13 7.74 -2.16
C TYR A 316 -31.82 8.56 -3.41
N ILE A 317 -32.83 9.02 -4.16
CA ILE A 317 -32.65 9.86 -5.36
C ILE A 317 -31.91 11.16 -5.01
N SER A 318 -32.32 11.87 -3.96
CA SER A 318 -31.64 13.10 -3.51
C SER A 318 -30.16 12.86 -3.15
N THR A 319 -29.86 11.70 -2.56
CA THR A 319 -28.47 11.29 -2.29
C THR A 319 -27.71 11.01 -3.59
N LEU A 320 -28.36 10.38 -4.58
CA LEU A 320 -27.77 10.19 -5.91
C LEU A 320 -27.50 11.52 -6.62
N ASP A 321 -28.46 12.45 -6.64
CA ASP A 321 -28.30 13.77 -7.27
C ASP A 321 -27.16 14.57 -6.62
N SER A 322 -27.05 14.48 -5.30
CA SER A 322 -25.93 15.06 -4.56
C SER A 322 -24.60 14.42 -4.98
N ASN A 323 -24.56 13.10 -5.09
CA ASN A 323 -23.37 12.38 -5.54
C ASN A 323 -22.99 12.79 -6.98
N PHE A 324 -23.95 12.86 -7.92
CA PHE A 324 -23.74 13.37 -9.28
C PHE A 324 -23.14 14.78 -9.30
N SER A 325 -23.66 15.67 -8.45
CA SER A 325 -23.13 17.02 -8.31
C SER A 325 -21.69 17.05 -7.77
N PHE A 326 -21.31 16.11 -6.90
CA PHE A 326 -19.92 15.93 -6.45
C PHE A 326 -19.04 15.35 -7.56
N MET A 327 -19.56 14.41 -8.36
CA MET A 327 -18.80 13.83 -9.49
C MET A 327 -18.36 14.89 -10.50
N ASN A 328 -19.22 15.88 -10.78
CA ASN A 328 -18.91 17.02 -11.65
C ASN A 328 -17.81 17.95 -11.11
N ARG A 329 -17.26 17.67 -9.93
CA ARG A 329 -16.16 18.42 -9.32
C ARG A 329 -14.97 17.52 -8.96
N SER A 330 -15.02 16.23 -9.30
CA SER A 330 -14.03 15.23 -8.90
C SER A 330 -12.95 15.04 -9.95
N SER A 331 -11.71 14.78 -9.52
CA SER A 331 -10.61 14.40 -10.40
C SER A 331 -10.55 12.88 -10.58
N CYS A 332 -10.29 12.44 -11.80
CA CYS A 332 -9.82 11.08 -12.04
C CYS A 332 -8.37 10.98 -11.55
N ARG A 333 -8.04 9.92 -10.83
CA ARG A 333 -6.73 9.71 -10.24
C ARG A 333 -6.12 8.43 -10.77
N LEU A 334 -4.93 8.55 -11.34
CA LEU A 334 -4.08 7.44 -11.73
C LEU A 334 -2.96 7.32 -10.70
N GLU A 335 -2.95 6.23 -9.93
CA GLU A 335 -1.86 5.80 -9.04
C GLU A 335 -1.02 4.74 -9.76
N VAL A 336 0.29 4.90 -9.71
CA VAL A 336 1.26 3.94 -10.22
C VAL A 336 2.28 3.62 -9.14
N VAL A 337 2.64 2.35 -9.04
CA VAL A 337 3.73 1.91 -8.17
C VAL A 337 4.85 1.36 -9.02
N GLN A 338 6.00 2.00 -8.89
CA GLN A 338 7.18 1.68 -9.69
C GLN A 338 8.38 1.42 -8.78
N GLU A 339 9.17 0.43 -9.14
CA GLU A 339 10.50 0.23 -8.56
C GLU A 339 11.48 1.30 -9.04
N VAL A 340 12.35 1.81 -8.16
CA VAL A 340 13.37 2.80 -8.52
C VAL A 340 14.68 2.10 -8.90
N ARG A 341 15.06 2.14 -10.17
CA ARG A 341 16.32 1.57 -10.72
C ARG A 341 17.56 2.27 -10.19
N GLN A 342 17.51 3.60 -10.06
CA GLN A 342 18.61 4.41 -9.55
C GLN A 342 18.11 5.22 -8.36
N VAL A 343 18.42 4.74 -7.16
CA VAL A 343 18.01 5.38 -5.93
C VAL A 343 18.73 6.73 -5.78
N LYS A 344 17.96 7.82 -5.80
CA LYS A 344 18.43 9.19 -5.58
C LYS A 344 18.03 9.65 -4.18
N MET A 345 18.69 10.69 -3.69
CA MET A 345 18.37 11.30 -2.38
C MET A 345 16.97 11.91 -2.34
N MET A 346 16.49 12.41 -3.48
CA MET A 346 15.21 13.06 -3.66
C MET A 346 14.46 12.39 -4.80
N LEU A 347 13.19 12.07 -4.57
CA LEU A 347 12.29 11.45 -5.55
C LEU A 347 11.06 12.33 -5.74
N HIS A 348 10.70 12.63 -6.98
CA HIS A 348 9.53 13.42 -7.35
C HIS A 348 8.53 12.58 -8.15
N ALA A 349 7.24 12.91 -8.10
CA ALA A 349 6.22 12.21 -8.86
C ALA A 349 6.49 12.25 -10.38
N THR A 350 7.05 13.36 -10.86
CA THR A 350 7.45 13.56 -12.26
C THR A 350 8.63 12.69 -12.71
N ASP A 351 9.37 12.08 -11.78
CA ASP A 351 10.35 11.04 -12.12
C ASP A 351 9.65 9.75 -12.61
N PHE A 352 8.36 9.58 -12.30
CA PHE A 352 7.60 8.35 -12.55
C PHE A 352 6.40 8.55 -13.48
N ILE A 353 5.87 9.77 -13.55
CA ILE A 353 4.71 10.13 -14.36
C ILE A 353 5.10 11.23 -15.35
N ASN A 354 4.93 10.95 -16.64
CA ASN A 354 5.14 11.90 -17.71
C ASN A 354 3.81 12.58 -18.07
N VAL A 355 3.63 13.80 -17.55
CA VAL A 355 2.42 14.61 -17.77
C VAL A 355 2.28 15.07 -19.22
N ASP A 356 3.39 15.27 -19.94
CA ASP A 356 3.39 15.72 -21.34
C ASP A 356 2.82 14.65 -22.30
N ASN A 357 2.91 13.38 -21.91
CA ASN A 357 2.33 12.26 -22.67
C ASN A 357 0.86 12.00 -22.32
N VAL A 358 0.25 12.73 -21.38
CA VAL A 358 -1.16 12.51 -21.02
C VAL A 358 -2.11 13.08 -22.07
N TYR A 359 -1.65 14.00 -22.91
CA TYR A 359 -2.42 14.54 -24.05
C TYR A 359 -2.74 13.51 -25.15
N SER A 360 -2.16 12.30 -25.10
CA SER A 360 -2.43 11.22 -26.08
C SER A 360 -3.46 10.18 -25.63
N LEU A 361 -3.95 10.26 -24.38
CA LEU A 361 -5.14 9.52 -23.93
C LEU A 361 -6.41 10.26 -24.35
#